data_AF-A0A165CMN3-F1
#
_entry.id   AF-A0A165CMN3-F1
#
_cell.length_a   1.000
_cell.length_b   1.000
_cell.length_c   1.000
_cell.angle_alpha   90.00
_cell.angle_beta   90.00
_cell.angle_gamma   90.00
#
_symmetry.space_group_name_H-M   'P 1'
#
loop_
_entity.id
_entity.type
_entity.pdbx_description
1 polymer ?
#
loop_
_entity_poly.entity_id
_entity_poly.type
_entity_poly.pdbx_seq_one_letter_code
_entity_poly.pdbx_strand_id
1 'polypeptide(L)'
;MSDAGAPPDIPAPPGQQDDVYAIDPAYALIFTYTWVSVAAAAIVYRSPKLYRRFRTAWKRDGVQAWGVYEDLAPMGVEEEKEALINGTAMKRTDSVRWASVPAPVRVLRAVEALFMNIFGWDIKYVKLSVGQLFLLLGFTLTLLLCLTQNSELVLNSNRAGFMVLSLIPPVFLLSTKNSLLAFLLSVGYEKLNFLHRWAGRMMLVLAVVHGGLWINNRIVSDMAYLIWTEDKERRGLATISTLFLIVLTSIRPIRRLAWQFFFASHVALYVAFFVCLNYHTPYAVPWIFPALAFYGWDLAVRLLRFRMKDANVLPVDDQMTLIHIPDANGGWRGGQHVRLRIFAGTQAFQAHPLTILNSPAPRSDPTRTQGMLLGARVNGDWTLALNKLGKTRAWVMLDGPYGGVNMSPKERVLLIAGGCGVTFTLGVLDELITGVENGDRRLREIDWVWYIRSYDCVGWFVAQLQSLALRAHAMPFLDLRVRIFLTCPCGDPPELLASIPDCVVNTDKPKIEALLEPLLDFEVEDGEGRKPSMGGGVGVAACGPEMLVRHAQNAVAAISPARAARCGGVEVHAERFSM
;
A
#
# COMPACT_ATOMS: atom_id res chain seq x y z
N MET A 1 -37.27 17.97 19.79
CA MET A 1 -36.27 18.92 19.26
C MET A 1 -36.40 20.18 20.09
N SER A 2 -35.61 20.30 21.16
CA SER A 2 -35.51 21.53 21.93
C SER A 2 -34.67 22.50 21.11
N ASP A 3 -35.20 23.70 20.93
CA ASP A 3 -34.54 24.85 20.33
C ASP A 3 -33.08 24.93 20.83
N ALA A 4 -32.11 24.81 19.93
CA ALA A 4 -30.73 25.13 20.24
C ALA A 4 -30.69 26.65 20.35
N GLY A 5 -31.05 27.15 21.54
CA GLY A 5 -31.23 28.58 21.82
C GLY A 5 -30.16 29.40 21.13
N ALA A 6 -30.58 30.50 20.52
CA ALA A 6 -29.69 31.43 19.85
C ALA A 6 -28.45 31.65 20.75
N PRO A 7 -27.23 31.48 20.22
CA PRO A 7 -26.04 31.68 21.02
C PRO A 7 -26.11 33.08 21.65
N PRO A 8 -25.71 33.24 22.92
CA PRO A 8 -25.69 34.54 23.57
C PRO A 8 -24.92 35.53 22.69
N ASP A 9 -25.47 36.73 22.56
CA ASP A 9 -24.90 37.81 21.75
C ASP A 9 -23.69 38.38 22.49
N ILE A 10 -22.59 37.62 22.45
CA ILE A 10 -21.31 38.01 23.03
C ILE A 10 -20.73 39.07 22.10
N PRO A 11 -20.50 40.32 22.58
CA PRO A 11 -19.90 41.36 21.78
C PRO A 11 -18.59 40.85 21.18
N ALA A 12 -18.44 41.02 19.86
CA ALA A 12 -17.18 40.73 19.22
C ALA A 12 -16.08 41.57 19.92
N PRO A 13 -14.89 41.00 20.19
CA PRO A 13 -13.76 41.75 20.70
C PRO A 13 -13.50 42.99 19.83
N PRO A 14 -13.02 44.10 20.42
CA PRO A 14 -12.64 45.28 19.66
C PRO A 14 -11.64 44.90 18.56
N GLY A 15 -11.99 45.16 17.30
CA GLY A 15 -11.13 44.86 16.14
C GLY A 15 -11.25 43.44 15.57
N GLN A 16 -12.16 42.59 16.07
CA GLN A 16 -12.51 41.36 15.36
C GLN A 16 -13.11 41.75 13.99
N GLN A 17 -12.58 41.15 12.92
CA GLN A 17 -13.03 41.40 11.56
C GLN A 17 -14.54 41.15 11.45
N ASP A 18 -15.31 42.14 11.00
CA ASP A 18 -16.73 41.95 10.72
C ASP A 18 -16.86 40.86 9.61
N ASP A 19 -17.78 39.92 9.81
CA ASP A 19 -18.12 38.86 8.85
C ASP A 19 -17.16 37.65 8.71
N VAL A 20 -16.47 37.28 9.80
CA VAL A 20 -15.60 36.09 9.85
C VAL A 20 -16.29 34.80 9.36
N TYR A 21 -17.59 34.65 9.65
CA TYR A 21 -18.36 33.47 9.27
C TYR A 21 -18.76 33.41 7.78
N ALA A 22 -18.65 34.51 7.03
CA ALA A 22 -18.76 34.48 5.56
C ALA A 22 -17.39 34.36 4.87
N ILE A 23 -16.35 35.01 5.40
CA ILE A 23 -15.03 35.06 4.77
C ILE A 23 -14.24 33.77 5.01
N ASP A 24 -14.22 33.25 6.23
CA ASP A 24 -13.34 32.15 6.58
C ASP A 24 -13.66 30.80 5.93
N PRO A 25 -14.94 30.43 5.73
CA PRO A 25 -15.29 29.24 4.97
C PRO A 25 -14.68 29.22 3.57
N ALA A 26 -14.51 30.38 2.93
CA ALA A 26 -13.94 30.45 1.58
C ALA A 26 -12.50 29.91 1.53
N TYR A 27 -11.70 30.12 2.58
CA TYR A 27 -10.31 29.63 2.62
C TYR A 27 -10.24 28.13 2.93
N ALA A 28 -11.15 27.64 3.77
CA ALA A 28 -11.35 26.20 3.97
C ALA A 28 -11.72 25.52 2.63
N LEU A 29 -12.55 26.16 1.80
CA LEU A 29 -12.87 25.72 0.46
C LEU A 29 -11.68 25.82 -0.51
N ILE A 30 -10.91 26.92 -0.49
CA ILE A 30 -9.69 27.06 -1.31
C ILE A 30 -8.70 25.93 -1.02
N PHE A 31 -8.44 25.64 0.26
CA PHE A 31 -7.63 24.49 0.64
C PHE A 31 -8.19 23.19 0.07
N THR A 32 -9.51 23.01 0.16
CA THR A 32 -10.21 21.83 -0.37
C THR A 32 -10.06 21.69 -1.87
N TYR A 33 -10.33 22.75 -2.63
CA TYR A 33 -10.14 22.78 -4.07
C TYR A 33 -8.70 22.51 -4.47
N THR A 34 -7.73 22.99 -3.68
CA THR A 34 -6.31 22.78 -3.97
C THR A 34 -5.93 21.30 -3.88
N TRP A 35 -6.23 20.63 -2.76
CA TRP A 35 -5.87 19.21 -2.62
C TRP A 35 -6.69 18.32 -3.56
N VAL A 36 -7.96 18.65 -3.83
CA VAL A 36 -8.79 17.94 -4.82
C VAL A 36 -8.21 18.09 -6.22
N SER A 37 -7.75 19.28 -6.60
CA SER A 37 -7.14 19.53 -7.91
C SER A 37 -5.84 18.75 -8.09
N VAL A 38 -4.99 18.71 -7.05
CA VAL A 38 -3.76 17.90 -7.05
C VAL A 38 -4.10 16.41 -7.18
N ALA A 39 -5.10 15.92 -6.45
CA ALA A 39 -5.57 14.54 -6.55
C ALA A 39 -6.11 14.23 -7.95
N ALA A 40 -6.93 15.11 -8.52
CA ALA A 40 -7.48 14.96 -9.87
C ALA A 40 -6.38 14.92 -10.94
N ALA A 41 -5.40 15.82 -10.87
CA ALA A 41 -4.24 15.82 -11.77
C ALA A 41 -3.44 14.51 -11.67
N ALA A 42 -3.23 14.01 -10.45
CA ALA A 42 -2.55 12.72 -10.23
C ALA A 42 -3.36 11.54 -10.79
N ILE A 43 -4.69 11.57 -10.69
CA ILE A 43 -5.58 10.56 -11.28
C ILE A 43 -5.50 10.59 -12.80
N VAL A 44 -5.56 11.77 -13.42
CA VAL A 44 -5.43 11.92 -14.88
C VAL A 44 -4.09 11.36 -15.35
N TYR A 45 -3.00 11.71 -14.68
CA TYR A 45 -1.66 11.19 -14.97
C TYR A 45 -1.57 9.66 -14.84
N ARG A 46 -2.24 9.06 -13.82
CA ARG A 46 -2.25 7.61 -13.57
C ARG A 46 -3.32 6.84 -14.35
N SER A 47 -4.24 7.53 -15.02
CA SER A 47 -5.38 6.92 -15.72
C SER A 47 -4.99 5.84 -16.75
N PRO A 48 -3.86 5.90 -17.48
CA PRO A 48 -3.47 4.81 -18.39
C PRO A 48 -3.13 3.52 -17.64
N LYS A 49 -2.54 3.61 -16.44
CA LYS A 49 -2.26 2.44 -15.59
C LYS A 49 -3.56 1.87 -15.03
N LEU A 50 -4.48 2.74 -14.59
CA LEU A 50 -5.81 2.34 -14.12
C LEU A 50 -6.60 1.61 -15.22
N TYR A 51 -6.62 2.17 -16.43
CA TYR A 51 -7.29 1.55 -17.58
C TYR A 51 -6.73 0.18 -17.91
N ARG A 52 -5.39 0.03 -17.95
CA ARG A 52 -4.75 -1.28 -18.17
C ARG A 52 -5.12 -2.27 -17.07
N ARG A 53 -5.06 -1.86 -15.80
CA ARG A 53 -5.42 -2.71 -14.66
C ARG A 53 -6.88 -3.18 -14.77
N PHE A 54 -7.81 -2.26 -15.04
CA PHE A 54 -9.22 -2.59 -15.20
C PHE A 54 -9.44 -3.51 -16.40
N ARG A 55 -8.86 -3.20 -17.56
CA ARG A 55 -8.96 -4.04 -18.76
C ARG A 55 -8.40 -5.44 -18.55
N THR A 56 -7.24 -5.57 -17.90
CA THR A 56 -6.64 -6.87 -17.61
C THR A 56 -7.46 -7.64 -16.59
N ALA A 57 -7.93 -7.00 -15.52
CA ALA A 57 -8.80 -7.63 -14.52
C ALA A 57 -10.12 -8.09 -15.14
N TRP A 58 -10.76 -7.26 -15.96
CA TRP A 58 -11.98 -7.61 -16.68
C TRP A 58 -11.75 -8.77 -17.65
N LYS A 59 -10.65 -8.77 -18.40
CA LYS A 59 -10.28 -9.90 -19.26
C LYS A 59 -10.00 -11.17 -18.46
N ARG A 60 -9.45 -11.04 -17.24
CA ARG A 60 -9.03 -12.15 -16.39
C ARG A 60 -10.20 -12.80 -15.62
N ASP A 61 -11.05 -11.97 -15.02
CA ASP A 61 -12.04 -12.42 -14.04
C ASP A 61 -13.47 -11.98 -14.40
N GLY A 62 -13.66 -11.20 -15.49
CA GLY A 62 -14.98 -10.70 -15.90
C GLY A 62 -15.73 -10.00 -14.76
N VAL A 63 -16.98 -10.41 -14.55
CA VAL A 63 -17.84 -9.93 -13.44
C VAL A 63 -17.34 -10.41 -12.07
N GLN A 64 -16.53 -11.47 -12.00
CA GLN A 64 -15.95 -11.98 -10.76
C GLN A 64 -14.68 -11.21 -10.33
N ALA A 65 -14.26 -10.17 -11.07
CA ALA A 65 -13.10 -9.33 -10.73
C ALA A 65 -13.21 -8.58 -9.37
N TRP A 66 -14.34 -8.71 -8.67
CA TRP A 66 -14.66 -8.02 -7.42
C TRP A 66 -14.36 -8.88 -6.18
N GLY A 67 -13.08 -9.22 -5.98
CA GLY A 67 -12.61 -9.92 -4.78
C GLY A 67 -12.46 -11.43 -4.97
N VAL A 68 -12.19 -12.15 -3.88
CA VAL A 68 -11.95 -13.61 -3.91
C VAL A 68 -13.23 -14.37 -4.28
N TYR A 69 -13.12 -15.30 -5.22
CA TYR A 69 -14.24 -16.12 -5.70
C TYR A 69 -13.88 -17.61 -5.86
N GLU A 70 -14.92 -18.40 -6.02
CA GLU A 70 -14.88 -19.81 -6.39
C GLU A 70 -15.57 -19.99 -7.74
N ASP A 71 -15.05 -20.92 -8.54
CA ASP A 71 -15.74 -21.35 -9.75
C ASP A 71 -16.80 -22.38 -9.36
N LEU A 72 -18.07 -22.04 -9.59
CA LEU A 72 -19.21 -22.94 -9.31
C LEU A 72 -19.41 -24.00 -10.42
N ALA A 73 -18.69 -23.89 -11.54
CA ALA A 73 -18.71 -24.85 -12.63
C ALA A 73 -17.29 -24.96 -13.23
N PRO A 74 -16.78 -26.18 -13.49
CA PRO A 74 -15.61 -26.34 -14.35
C PRO A 74 -16.00 -25.81 -15.74
N MET A 75 -15.37 -24.73 -16.21
CA MET A 75 -15.60 -24.26 -17.59
C MET A 75 -15.32 -25.40 -18.57
N GLY A 76 -16.21 -25.54 -19.57
CA GLY A 76 -16.14 -26.56 -20.61
C GLY A 76 -14.76 -26.58 -21.28
N VAL A 77 -14.09 -27.72 -21.16
CA VAL A 77 -12.65 -27.93 -21.39
C VAL A 77 -12.26 -28.03 -22.86
N GLU A 78 -13.20 -28.01 -23.82
CA GLU A 78 -12.89 -28.42 -25.20
C GLU A 78 -12.59 -27.27 -26.17
N GLU A 79 -13.28 -26.12 -26.12
CA GLU A 79 -13.08 -25.06 -27.13
C GLU A 79 -11.76 -24.27 -26.95
N GLU A 80 -11.25 -24.09 -25.72
CA GLU A 80 -10.00 -23.34 -25.46
C GLU A 80 -8.75 -24.23 -25.63
N LYS A 81 -8.88 -25.56 -25.41
CA LYS A 81 -7.82 -26.54 -25.70
C LYS A 81 -7.57 -26.66 -27.20
N GLU A 82 -8.60 -26.68 -28.04
CA GLU A 82 -8.42 -26.72 -29.49
C GLU A 82 -7.75 -25.45 -30.03
N ALA A 83 -8.00 -24.28 -29.42
CA ALA A 83 -7.33 -23.03 -29.78
C ALA A 83 -5.83 -22.99 -29.39
N LEU A 84 -5.45 -23.59 -28.25
CA LEU A 84 -4.04 -23.70 -27.83
C LEU A 84 -3.27 -24.80 -28.59
N ILE A 85 -3.92 -25.91 -28.92
CA ILE A 85 -3.31 -27.06 -29.62
C ILE A 85 -3.16 -26.77 -31.12
N ASN A 86 -4.11 -26.06 -31.74
CA ASN A 86 -4.06 -25.70 -33.17
C ASN A 86 -3.31 -24.38 -33.44
N GLY A 87 -2.84 -23.69 -32.40
CA GLY A 87 -2.13 -22.42 -32.50
C GLY A 87 -0.67 -22.60 -32.91
N THR A 88 -0.41 -22.56 -34.22
CA THR A 88 0.86 -22.24 -34.90
C THR A 88 2.04 -21.88 -33.98
N ALA A 89 3.19 -22.55 -34.14
CA ALA A 89 4.48 -22.18 -33.53
C ALA A 89 4.65 -20.66 -33.48
N MET A 90 4.29 -20.08 -32.34
CA MET A 90 3.98 -18.67 -32.29
C MET A 90 5.32 -17.94 -32.20
N LYS A 91 5.69 -17.24 -33.29
CA LYS A 91 7.01 -16.64 -33.52
C LYS A 91 7.47 -15.80 -32.33
N ARG A 92 8.77 -15.95 -32.00
CA ARG A 92 9.55 -15.06 -31.14
C ARG A 92 9.19 -13.62 -31.51
N THR A 93 8.55 -12.87 -30.61
CA THR A 93 8.42 -11.42 -30.81
C THR A 93 9.80 -10.85 -30.52
N ASP A 94 10.50 -10.45 -31.58
CA ASP A 94 11.80 -9.82 -31.48
C ASP A 94 11.77 -8.67 -30.47
N SER A 95 12.88 -8.49 -29.75
CA SER A 95 13.07 -7.34 -28.88
C SER A 95 12.73 -6.06 -29.64
N VAL A 96 11.93 -5.19 -29.02
CA VAL A 96 11.46 -3.95 -29.66
C VAL A 96 12.68 -3.07 -29.93
N ARG A 97 13.15 -3.03 -31.19
CA ARG A 97 14.29 -2.21 -31.61
C ARG A 97 14.03 -0.73 -31.28
N TRP A 98 15.03 -0.04 -30.70
CA TRP A 98 15.01 1.38 -30.27
C TRP A 98 14.37 2.37 -31.26
N ALA A 99 14.55 2.15 -32.56
CA ALA A 99 14.02 3.00 -33.62
C ALA A 99 12.48 2.95 -33.78
N SER A 100 11.80 1.93 -33.22
CA SER A 100 10.35 1.77 -33.33
C SER A 100 9.55 2.39 -32.18
N VAL A 101 10.22 2.87 -31.11
CA VAL A 101 9.54 3.51 -29.98
C VAL A 101 9.26 4.98 -30.31
N PRO A 102 7.98 5.43 -30.27
CA PRO A 102 7.64 6.82 -30.56
C PRO A 102 8.39 7.80 -29.65
N ALA A 103 8.84 8.92 -30.23
CA ALA A 103 9.46 10.02 -29.49
C ALA A 103 8.74 10.44 -28.19
N PRO A 104 7.39 10.60 -28.14
CA PRO A 104 6.71 10.98 -26.90
C PRO A 104 6.86 9.96 -25.77
N VAL A 105 6.93 8.66 -26.09
CA VAL A 105 7.11 7.60 -25.10
C VAL A 105 8.53 7.66 -24.51
N ARG A 106 9.53 8.01 -25.33
CA ARG A 106 10.92 8.18 -24.87
C ARG A 106 11.04 9.38 -23.93
N VAL A 107 10.42 10.50 -24.27
CA VAL A 107 10.38 11.70 -23.41
C VAL A 107 9.70 11.38 -22.08
N LEU A 108 8.56 10.71 -22.11
CA LEU A 108 7.86 10.31 -20.89
C LEU A 108 8.74 9.42 -19.99
N ARG A 109 9.42 8.42 -20.55
CA ARG A 109 10.36 7.56 -19.80
C ARG A 109 11.53 8.34 -19.21
N ALA A 110 12.07 9.31 -19.94
CA ALA A 110 13.14 10.17 -19.43
C ALA A 110 12.66 11.05 -18.28
N VAL A 111 11.45 11.60 -18.37
CA VAL A 111 10.81 12.38 -17.29
C VAL A 111 10.54 11.49 -16.07
N GLU A 112 10.01 10.29 -16.26
CA GLU A 112 9.81 9.32 -15.17
C GLU A 112 11.12 8.93 -14.50
N ALA A 113 12.18 8.70 -15.29
CA ALA A 113 13.51 8.38 -14.79
C ALA A 113 14.12 9.54 -13.98
N LEU A 114 13.98 10.78 -14.47
CA LEU A 114 14.42 11.97 -13.76
C LEU A 114 13.65 12.15 -12.44
N PHE A 115 12.34 11.97 -12.48
CA PHE A 115 11.49 12.05 -11.30
C PHE A 115 11.90 11.02 -10.25
N MET A 116 12.12 9.76 -10.65
CA MET A 116 12.56 8.70 -9.74
C MET A 116 13.97 8.95 -9.20
N ASN A 117 14.88 9.50 -10.01
CA ASN A 117 16.23 9.86 -9.58
C ASN A 117 16.24 10.99 -8.54
N ILE A 118 15.34 11.97 -8.64
CA ILE A 118 15.27 13.09 -7.68
C ILE A 118 14.44 12.72 -6.44
N PHE A 119 13.24 12.16 -6.64
CA PHE A 119 12.24 11.98 -5.59
C PHE A 119 12.18 10.56 -5.01
N GLY A 120 12.88 9.59 -5.61
CA GLY A 120 12.85 8.18 -5.22
C GLY A 120 13.69 7.82 -4.00
N TRP A 121 14.57 8.71 -3.54
CA TRP A 121 15.43 8.49 -2.38
C TRP A 121 14.63 8.35 -1.10
N ASP A 122 14.93 7.31 -0.31
CA ASP A 122 14.36 7.10 1.02
C ASP A 122 15.34 7.47 2.14
N ILE A 123 14.83 8.23 3.12
CA ILE A 123 15.63 8.86 4.18
C ILE A 123 15.56 8.04 5.47
N LYS A 124 16.73 7.60 5.95
CA LYS A 124 16.92 6.63 7.05
C LYS A 124 16.09 6.88 8.31
N TYR A 125 15.98 8.12 8.78
CA TYR A 125 15.30 8.41 10.06
C TYR A 125 13.83 8.82 9.91
N VAL A 126 13.49 9.39 8.75
CA VAL A 126 12.15 9.91 8.48
C VAL A 126 11.23 8.80 7.96
N LYS A 127 11.80 7.76 7.34
CA LYS A 127 11.08 6.64 6.72
C LYS A 127 10.12 7.05 5.61
N LEU A 128 10.38 8.21 5.01
CA LEU A 128 9.66 8.76 3.89
C LEU A 128 10.64 9.00 2.74
N SER A 129 10.13 8.88 1.53
CA SER A 129 10.88 9.29 0.35
C SER A 129 10.93 10.82 0.22
N VAL A 130 11.90 11.32 -0.53
CA VAL A 130 11.99 12.75 -0.90
C VAL A 130 10.69 13.21 -1.57
N GLY A 131 10.10 12.40 -2.45
CA GLY A 131 8.79 12.69 -3.04
C GLY A 131 7.66 12.78 -2.03
N GLN A 132 7.62 11.88 -1.04
CA GLN A 132 6.63 11.97 0.04
C GLN A 132 6.81 13.24 0.88
N LEU A 133 8.05 13.62 1.20
CA LEU A 133 8.34 14.86 1.91
C LEU A 133 7.93 16.10 1.11
N PHE A 134 8.18 16.11 -0.19
CA PHE A 134 7.75 17.20 -1.07
C PHE A 134 6.21 17.36 -1.04
N LEU A 135 5.46 16.26 -1.08
CA LEU A 135 4.00 16.28 -0.93
C LEU A 135 3.56 16.81 0.43
N LEU A 136 4.22 16.38 1.52
CA LEU A 136 3.91 16.90 2.87
C LEU A 136 4.21 18.39 3.00
N LEU A 137 5.31 18.86 2.40
CA LEU A 137 5.69 20.27 2.41
C LEU A 137 4.67 21.11 1.65
N GLY A 138 4.30 20.71 0.43
CA GLY A 138 3.28 21.40 -0.36
C GLY A 138 1.92 21.44 0.34
N PHE A 139 1.51 20.32 0.95
CA PHE A 139 0.27 20.25 1.74
C PHE A 139 0.30 21.21 2.94
N THR A 140 1.41 21.24 3.68
CA THR A 140 1.59 22.12 4.85
C THR A 140 1.68 23.58 4.44
N LEU A 141 2.39 23.89 3.36
CA LEU A 141 2.48 25.25 2.83
C LEU A 141 1.09 25.77 2.42
N THR A 142 0.29 24.96 1.74
CA THR A 142 -1.08 25.33 1.36
C THR A 142 -1.93 25.61 2.60
N LEU A 143 -1.83 24.78 3.65
CA LEU A 143 -2.51 25.03 4.93
C LEU A 143 -2.06 26.35 5.56
N LEU A 144 -0.75 26.61 5.61
CA LEU A 144 -0.21 27.83 6.20
C LEU A 144 -0.65 29.08 5.43
N LEU A 145 -0.63 29.03 4.09
CA LEU A 145 -1.11 30.13 3.26
C LEU A 145 -2.60 30.39 3.49
N CYS A 146 -3.44 29.34 3.51
CA CYS A 146 -4.87 29.50 3.78
C CYS A 146 -5.14 29.97 5.21
N LEU A 147 -4.26 29.65 6.16
CA LEU A 147 -4.35 30.09 7.56
C LEU A 147 -3.99 31.58 7.71
N THR A 148 -2.95 32.08 7.05
CA THR A 148 -2.39 33.42 7.34
C THR A 148 -2.77 34.49 6.32
N GLN A 149 -3.19 34.12 5.11
CA GLN A 149 -3.46 35.08 4.05
C GLN A 149 -4.67 35.99 4.40
N ASN A 150 -4.40 37.30 4.46
CA ASN A 150 -5.37 38.33 4.83
C ASN A 150 -6.07 38.07 6.18
N SER A 151 -5.37 37.45 7.13
CA SER A 151 -5.93 37.10 8.43
C SER A 151 -4.95 37.45 9.55
N GLU A 152 -5.32 38.39 10.40
CA GLU A 152 -4.61 38.62 11.65
C GLU A 152 -5.09 37.60 12.69
N LEU A 153 -4.32 36.53 12.89
CA LEU A 153 -4.76 35.36 13.68
C LEU A 153 -5.12 35.68 15.14
N VAL A 154 -4.47 36.68 15.74
CA VAL A 154 -4.77 37.09 17.13
C VAL A 154 -6.19 37.63 17.25
N LEU A 155 -6.66 38.34 16.22
CA LEU A 155 -8.01 38.93 16.16
C LEU A 155 -9.03 38.00 15.50
N ASN A 156 -8.58 37.08 14.65
CA ASN A 156 -9.41 36.07 13.99
C ASN A 156 -8.97 34.64 14.34
N SER A 157 -9.47 34.14 15.47
CA SER A 157 -9.27 32.77 15.92
C SER A 157 -10.09 31.73 15.14
N ASN A 158 -11.23 32.12 14.53
CA ASN A 158 -12.11 31.21 13.78
C ASN A 158 -11.44 30.66 12.51
N ARG A 159 -10.54 31.43 11.88
CA ARG A 159 -9.75 31.01 10.73
C ARG A 159 -9.13 29.64 10.92
N ALA A 160 -8.44 29.44 12.05
CA ALA A 160 -7.82 28.17 12.38
C ALA A 160 -8.86 27.05 12.58
N GLY A 161 -10.02 27.36 13.15
CA GLY A 161 -11.15 26.44 13.30
C GLY A 161 -11.71 25.95 11.96
N PHE A 162 -11.92 26.85 11.00
CA PHE A 162 -12.35 26.47 9.65
C PHE A 162 -11.30 25.62 8.91
N MET A 163 -10.01 25.89 9.14
CA MET A 163 -8.93 25.04 8.61
C MET A 163 -8.88 23.65 9.26
N VAL A 164 -9.31 23.49 10.51
CA VAL A 164 -9.52 22.17 11.13
C VAL A 164 -10.64 21.42 10.42
N LEU A 165 -11.78 22.08 10.15
CA LEU A 165 -12.92 21.46 9.49
C LEU A 165 -12.58 20.97 8.08
N SER A 166 -11.79 21.73 7.32
CA SER A 166 -11.38 21.36 5.96
C SER A 166 -10.48 20.13 5.87
N LEU A 167 -9.86 19.73 6.99
CA LEU A 167 -9.04 18.53 7.09
C LEU A 167 -9.86 17.26 7.37
N ILE A 168 -11.13 17.37 7.77
CA ILE A 168 -11.96 16.20 8.10
C ILE A 168 -12.15 15.27 6.89
N PRO A 169 -12.57 15.75 5.68
CA PRO A 169 -12.72 14.87 4.52
C PRO A 169 -11.44 14.13 4.10
N PRO A 170 -10.27 14.79 3.90
CA PRO A 170 -9.06 14.08 3.47
C PRO A 170 -8.54 13.09 4.52
N VAL A 171 -8.70 13.37 5.83
CA VAL A 171 -8.30 12.42 6.89
C VAL A 171 -9.03 11.09 6.75
N PHE A 172 -10.32 11.08 6.37
CA PHE A 172 -11.10 9.87 6.14
C PHE A 172 -10.84 9.24 4.77
N LEU A 173 -10.72 10.05 3.71
CA LEU A 173 -10.38 9.56 2.38
C LEU A 173 -9.07 8.76 2.37
N LEU A 174 -8.09 9.19 3.17
CA LEU A 174 -6.74 8.62 3.24
C LEU A 174 -6.57 7.49 4.28
N SER A 175 -7.56 7.26 5.15
CA SER A 175 -7.51 6.23 6.21
C SER A 175 -8.14 4.90 5.82
N THR A 176 -9.11 4.93 4.92
CA THR A 176 -9.90 3.76 4.50
C THR A 176 -9.09 2.76 3.69
N LYS A 177 -9.35 1.45 3.84
CA LYS A 177 -8.57 0.41 3.13
C LYS A 177 -9.03 0.25 1.68
N ASN A 178 -10.31 0.47 1.41
CA ASN A 178 -10.89 0.59 0.08
C ASN A 178 -11.00 2.06 -0.34
N SER A 179 -9.98 2.87 -0.01
CA SER A 179 -9.93 4.29 -0.36
C SER A 179 -10.17 4.49 -1.85
N LEU A 180 -11.19 5.30 -2.15
CA LEU A 180 -11.54 5.67 -3.52
C LEU A 180 -10.36 6.32 -4.24
N LEU A 181 -9.60 7.17 -3.53
CA LEU A 181 -8.41 7.82 -4.06
C LEU A 181 -7.31 6.78 -4.38
N ALA A 182 -7.04 5.84 -3.47
CA ALA A 182 -6.06 4.79 -3.71
C ALA A 182 -6.44 3.94 -4.94
N PHE A 183 -7.72 3.58 -5.07
CA PHE A 183 -8.26 2.87 -6.22
C PHE A 183 -8.03 3.64 -7.53
N LEU A 184 -8.42 4.92 -7.60
CA LEU A 184 -8.27 5.75 -8.81
C LEU A 184 -6.80 5.98 -9.18
N LEU A 185 -5.91 6.09 -8.19
CA LEU A 185 -4.46 6.19 -8.42
C LEU A 185 -3.81 4.85 -8.76
N SER A 186 -4.56 3.75 -8.70
CA SER A 186 -4.07 2.38 -8.85
C SER A 186 -2.94 2.01 -7.87
N VAL A 187 -2.92 2.61 -6.68
CA VAL A 187 -1.95 2.32 -5.61
C VAL A 187 -2.63 1.60 -4.45
N GLY A 188 -1.87 0.88 -3.64
CA GLY A 188 -2.41 0.35 -2.39
C GLY A 188 -2.65 1.46 -1.36
N TYR A 189 -3.68 1.29 -0.53
CA TYR A 189 -4.07 2.26 0.50
C TYR A 189 -2.93 2.55 1.49
N GLU A 190 -2.10 1.55 1.75
CA GLU A 190 -0.95 1.64 2.64
C GLU A 190 0.10 2.65 2.14
N LYS A 191 0.17 2.90 0.83
CA LYS A 191 1.09 3.89 0.24
C LYS A 191 0.64 5.33 0.47
N LEU A 192 -0.65 5.57 0.73
CA LEU A 192 -1.20 6.90 0.99
C LEU A 192 -1.35 7.21 2.49
N ASN A 193 -1.27 6.21 3.35
CA ASN A 193 -1.55 6.36 4.79
C ASN A 193 -0.62 7.36 5.51
N PHE A 194 0.57 7.66 4.96
CA PHE A 194 1.42 8.72 5.52
C PHE A 194 0.75 10.10 5.48
N LEU A 195 -0.08 10.37 4.46
CA LEU A 195 -0.87 11.60 4.35
C LEU A 195 -1.97 11.65 5.42
N HIS A 196 -2.67 10.55 5.69
CA HIS A 196 -3.65 10.47 6.78
C HIS A 196 -3.01 10.84 8.13
N ARG A 197 -1.84 10.24 8.44
CA ARG A 197 -1.12 10.52 9.69
C ARG A 197 -0.65 11.98 9.76
N TRP A 198 -0.24 12.57 8.65
CA TRP A 198 0.18 13.97 8.60
C TRP A 198 -1.02 14.93 8.77
N ALA A 199 -2.08 14.72 8.00
CA ALA A 199 -3.31 15.52 8.07
C ALA A 199 -3.93 15.49 9.47
N GLY A 200 -3.98 14.32 10.13
CA GLY A 200 -4.48 14.22 11.51
C GLY A 200 -3.62 14.98 12.54
N ARG A 201 -2.30 15.05 12.34
CA ARG A 201 -1.41 15.87 13.18
C ARG A 201 -1.60 17.37 12.93
N MET A 202 -1.71 17.78 11.67
CA MET A 202 -1.99 19.18 11.31
C MET A 202 -3.35 19.63 11.85
N MET A 203 -4.35 18.74 11.85
CA MET A 203 -5.66 18.99 12.43
C MET A 203 -5.56 19.30 13.94
N LEU A 204 -4.75 18.55 14.69
CA LEU A 204 -4.49 18.87 16.10
C LEU A 204 -3.72 20.20 16.27
N VAL A 205 -2.69 20.44 15.47
CA VAL A 205 -1.91 21.71 15.55
C VAL A 205 -2.83 22.91 15.32
N LEU A 206 -3.67 22.86 14.28
CA LEU A 206 -4.63 23.92 13.99
C LEU A 206 -5.71 24.04 15.06
N ALA A 207 -6.18 22.95 15.65
CA ALA A 207 -7.13 22.99 16.76
C ALA A 207 -6.53 23.62 18.02
N VAL A 208 -5.25 23.35 18.31
CA VAL A 208 -4.51 24.01 19.40
C VAL A 208 -4.32 25.49 19.11
N VAL A 209 -4.01 25.87 17.88
CA VAL A 209 -3.96 27.29 17.48
C VAL A 209 -5.32 27.95 17.66
N HIS A 210 -6.41 27.36 17.15
CA HIS A 210 -7.77 27.87 17.31
C HIS A 210 -8.16 28.05 18.78
N GLY A 211 -8.05 26.98 19.58
CA GLY A 211 -8.41 27.01 21.00
C GLY A 211 -7.50 27.94 21.81
N GLY A 212 -6.20 27.97 21.51
CA GLY A 212 -5.24 28.85 22.18
C GLY A 212 -5.49 30.32 21.92
N LEU A 213 -5.75 30.71 20.67
CA LEU A 213 -6.11 32.08 20.30
C LEU A 213 -7.45 32.48 20.93
N TRP A 214 -8.43 31.57 20.94
CA TRP A 214 -9.72 31.81 21.56
C TRP A 214 -9.61 32.01 23.08
N ILE A 215 -8.87 31.15 23.78
CA ILE A 215 -8.59 31.30 25.22
C ILE A 215 -7.84 32.60 25.50
N ASN A 216 -6.82 32.93 24.70
CA ASN A 216 -6.08 34.17 24.84
C ASN A 216 -6.99 35.39 24.73
N ASN A 217 -7.90 35.40 23.75
CA ASN A 217 -8.89 36.45 23.58
C ASN A 217 -9.76 36.61 24.84
N ARG A 218 -10.24 35.51 25.42
CA ARG A 218 -11.03 35.56 26.68
C ARG A 218 -10.23 36.11 27.85
N ILE A 219 -8.94 35.78 27.95
CA ILE A 219 -8.07 36.28 29.02
C ILE A 219 -7.80 37.78 28.86
N VAL A 220 -7.43 38.21 27.65
CA VAL A 220 -7.07 39.62 27.38
C VAL A 220 -8.28 40.54 27.52
N SER A 221 -9.48 40.05 27.23
CA SER A 221 -10.73 40.80 27.39
C SER A 221 -11.35 40.69 28.79
N ASP A 222 -10.63 40.18 29.79
CA ASP A 222 -11.11 40.00 31.18
C ASP A 222 -12.40 39.15 31.30
N MET A 223 -12.55 38.19 30.39
CA MET A 223 -13.70 37.27 30.27
C MET A 223 -13.30 35.81 30.49
N ALA A 224 -12.19 35.54 31.19
CA ALA A 224 -11.66 34.19 31.38
C ALA A 224 -12.65 33.24 32.08
N TYR A 225 -13.55 33.77 32.92
CA TYR A 225 -14.58 32.97 33.61
C TYR A 225 -15.53 32.26 32.62
N LEU A 226 -15.77 32.85 31.44
CA LEU A 226 -16.64 32.26 30.40
C LEU A 226 -16.15 30.89 29.93
N ILE A 227 -14.84 30.62 30.01
CA ILE A 227 -14.28 29.32 29.62
C ILE A 227 -14.92 28.17 30.40
N TRP A 228 -15.30 28.43 31.66
CA TRP A 228 -15.86 27.44 32.57
C TRP A 228 -17.37 27.56 32.76
N THR A 229 -17.96 28.73 32.48
CA THR A 229 -19.40 28.95 32.66
C THR A 229 -20.19 28.79 31.36
N GLU A 230 -19.62 29.13 30.21
CA GLU A 230 -20.31 29.08 28.93
C GLU A 230 -20.25 27.72 28.25
N ASP A 231 -21.40 27.30 27.75
CA ASP A 231 -21.57 26.01 27.11
C ASP A 231 -20.76 25.88 25.82
N LYS A 232 -20.70 26.95 25.01
CA LYS A 232 -19.91 26.97 23.76
C LYS A 232 -18.43 26.70 24.03
N GLU A 233 -17.90 27.33 25.07
CA GLU A 233 -16.50 27.25 25.49
C GLU A 233 -16.15 25.85 26.00
N ARG A 234 -16.98 25.31 26.90
CA ARG A 234 -16.84 23.95 27.44
C ARG A 234 -16.91 22.88 26.35
N ARG A 235 -17.82 23.04 25.38
CA ARG A 235 -17.93 22.12 24.22
C ARG A 235 -16.70 22.22 23.31
N GLY A 236 -16.13 23.41 23.14
CA GLY A 236 -14.86 23.62 22.44
C GLY A 236 -13.70 22.90 23.12
N LEU A 237 -13.59 23.03 24.45
CA LEU A 237 -12.59 22.34 25.25
C LEU A 237 -12.75 20.81 25.15
N ALA A 238 -13.97 20.29 25.24
CA ALA A 238 -14.23 18.86 25.05
C ALA A 238 -13.82 18.37 23.65
N THR A 239 -14.07 19.18 22.61
CA THR A 239 -13.71 18.85 21.22
C THR A 239 -12.20 18.79 21.02
N ILE A 240 -11.44 19.76 21.53
CA ILE A 240 -9.97 19.71 21.42
C ILE A 240 -9.37 18.60 22.29
N SER A 241 -9.93 18.32 23.48
CA SER A 241 -9.48 17.23 24.34
C SER A 241 -9.66 15.86 23.67
N THR A 242 -10.81 15.61 23.04
CA THR A 242 -11.04 14.35 22.31
C THR A 242 -10.06 14.23 21.13
N LEU A 243 -9.85 15.28 20.35
CA LEU A 243 -8.85 15.27 19.25
C LEU A 243 -7.42 15.04 19.75
N PHE A 244 -7.04 15.67 20.87
CA PHE A 244 -5.74 15.46 21.50
C PHE A 244 -5.56 13.99 21.90
N LEU A 245 -6.57 13.37 22.53
CA LEU A 245 -6.53 11.96 22.92
C LEU A 245 -6.46 11.02 21.69
N ILE A 246 -7.14 11.35 20.59
CA ILE A 246 -7.00 10.60 19.32
C ILE A 246 -5.53 10.58 18.90
N VAL A 247 -4.88 11.73 18.83
CA VAL A 247 -3.48 11.82 18.35
C VAL A 247 -2.51 11.20 19.36
N LEU A 248 -2.71 11.44 20.66
CA LEU A 248 -1.89 10.90 21.74
C LEU A 248 -1.89 9.37 21.72
N THR A 249 -3.06 8.74 21.72
CA THR A 249 -3.18 7.26 21.64
C THR A 249 -2.68 6.69 20.32
N SER A 250 -2.56 7.54 19.28
CA SER A 250 -2.04 7.19 17.96
C SER A 250 -0.53 7.37 17.81
N ILE A 251 0.24 7.73 18.84
CA ILE A 251 1.70 7.83 18.68
C ILE A 251 2.34 6.46 18.44
N ARG A 252 3.49 6.45 17.75
CA ARG A 252 4.14 5.22 17.30
C ARG A 252 4.48 4.22 18.43
N PRO A 253 4.97 4.64 19.62
CA PRO A 253 5.19 3.72 20.73
C PRO A 253 3.93 2.94 21.11
N ILE A 254 2.80 3.62 21.30
CA ILE A 254 1.52 3.01 21.69
C ILE A 254 1.03 2.04 20.62
N ARG A 255 1.04 2.44 19.34
CA ARG A 255 0.61 1.56 18.24
C ARG A 255 1.42 0.28 18.10
N ARG A 256 2.68 0.28 18.53
CA ARG A 256 3.58 -0.87 18.47
C ARG A 256 3.43 -1.80 19.66
N LEU A 257 3.28 -1.24 20.85
CA LEU A 257 3.19 -2.01 22.09
C LEU A 257 1.77 -2.50 22.37
N ALA A 258 0.76 -1.71 21.99
CA ALA A 258 -0.64 -1.96 22.31
C ALA A 258 -1.55 -1.62 21.12
N TRP A 259 -1.37 -2.33 19.99
CA TRP A 259 -2.12 -2.07 18.75
C TRP A 259 -3.65 -2.16 18.95
N GLN A 260 -4.11 -3.14 19.74
CA GLN A 260 -5.54 -3.33 20.02
C GLN A 260 -6.14 -2.16 20.80
N PHE A 261 -5.43 -1.69 21.83
CA PHE A 261 -5.82 -0.49 22.59
C PHE A 261 -5.90 0.72 21.66
N PHE A 262 -4.85 0.96 20.86
CA PHE A 262 -4.84 2.03 19.87
C PHE A 262 -6.05 1.97 18.94
N PHE A 263 -6.35 0.80 18.35
CA PHE A 263 -7.43 0.67 17.39
C PHE A 263 -8.79 0.94 18.05
N ALA A 264 -9.05 0.34 19.21
CA ALA A 264 -10.30 0.52 19.95
C ALA A 264 -10.48 1.97 20.43
N SER A 265 -9.44 2.57 21.02
CA SER A 265 -9.48 3.95 21.50
C SER A 265 -9.66 4.94 20.34
N HIS A 266 -8.94 4.75 19.23
CA HIS A 266 -9.03 5.62 18.07
C HIS A 266 -10.46 5.63 17.50
N VAL A 267 -11.10 4.46 17.43
CA VAL A 267 -12.49 4.34 16.97
C VAL A 267 -13.47 5.03 17.90
N ALA A 268 -13.42 4.72 19.21
CA ALA A 268 -14.30 5.34 20.19
C ALA A 268 -14.13 6.87 20.26
N LEU A 269 -12.88 7.35 20.21
CA LEU A 269 -12.56 8.76 20.35
C LEU A 269 -12.93 9.57 19.10
N TYR A 270 -12.82 9.05 17.87
CA TYR A 270 -13.29 9.82 16.71
C TYR A 270 -14.81 9.96 16.69
N VAL A 271 -15.56 8.96 17.18
CA VAL A 271 -17.01 9.07 17.35
C VAL A 271 -17.32 10.15 18.38
N ALA A 272 -16.66 10.12 19.53
CA ALA A 272 -16.79 11.16 20.57
C ALA A 272 -16.43 12.55 20.03
N PHE A 273 -15.34 12.66 19.26
CA PHE A 273 -14.92 13.91 18.61
C PHE A 273 -16.01 14.48 17.71
N PHE A 274 -16.65 13.67 16.86
CA PHE A 274 -17.74 14.15 16.01
C PHE A 274 -18.94 14.61 16.84
N VAL A 275 -19.29 13.90 17.90
CA VAL A 275 -20.38 14.32 18.80
C VAL A 275 -20.05 15.67 19.43
N CYS A 276 -18.88 15.81 20.04
CA CYS A 276 -18.42 17.07 20.63
C CYS A 276 -18.37 18.21 19.60
N LEU A 277 -17.85 17.94 18.40
CA LEU A 277 -17.69 18.92 17.33
C LEU A 277 -19.05 19.44 16.83
N ASN A 278 -20.04 18.57 16.64
CA ASN A 278 -21.38 18.99 16.21
C ASN A 278 -22.06 19.91 17.25
N TYR A 279 -21.87 19.61 18.55
CA TYR A 279 -22.39 20.48 19.60
C TYR A 279 -21.58 21.77 19.78
N HIS A 280 -20.31 21.78 19.39
CA HIS A 280 -19.46 22.96 19.44
C HIS A 280 -19.77 23.94 18.32
N THR A 281 -20.03 23.47 17.09
CA THR A 281 -20.26 24.37 15.94
C THR A 281 -21.16 23.76 14.84
N PRO A 282 -22.21 24.46 14.38
CA PRO A 282 -23.05 23.99 13.28
C PRO A 282 -22.31 24.00 11.93
N TYR A 283 -21.23 24.79 11.81
CA TYR A 283 -20.43 24.89 10.59
C TYR A 283 -19.65 23.61 10.27
N ALA A 284 -19.56 22.65 11.20
CA ALA A 284 -18.92 21.36 10.97
C ALA A 284 -19.73 20.43 10.04
N VAL A 285 -21.06 20.58 10.01
CA VAL A 285 -21.97 19.64 9.35
C VAL A 285 -21.62 19.36 7.88
N PRO A 286 -21.35 20.36 7.01
CA PRO A 286 -20.98 20.11 5.62
C PRO A 286 -19.69 19.29 5.44
N TRP A 287 -18.77 19.36 6.41
CA TRP A 287 -17.47 18.68 6.37
C TRP A 287 -17.55 17.22 6.86
N ILE A 288 -18.58 16.89 7.63
CA ILE A 288 -18.80 15.55 8.18
C ILE A 288 -19.38 14.60 7.12
N PHE A 289 -20.32 15.07 6.28
CA PHE A 289 -20.96 14.21 5.28
C PHE A 289 -19.98 13.56 4.29
N PRO A 290 -18.99 14.25 3.71
CA PRO A 290 -17.97 13.61 2.88
C PRO A 290 -17.17 12.54 3.63
N ALA A 291 -16.81 12.79 4.89
CA ALA A 291 -16.09 11.82 5.71
C ALA A 291 -16.93 10.55 5.98
N LEU A 292 -18.22 10.72 6.30
CA LEU A 292 -19.16 9.62 6.44
C LEU A 292 -19.34 8.86 5.12
N ALA A 293 -19.41 9.56 3.98
CA ALA A 293 -19.51 8.94 2.66
C ALA A 293 -18.27 8.07 2.34
N PHE A 294 -17.06 8.58 2.60
CA PHE A 294 -15.83 7.80 2.40
C PHE A 294 -15.75 6.57 3.32
N TYR A 295 -16.17 6.70 4.58
CA TYR A 295 -16.21 5.57 5.50
C TYR A 295 -17.29 4.55 5.12
N GLY A 296 -18.49 5.03 4.77
CA GLY A 296 -19.59 4.20 4.29
C GLY A 296 -19.25 3.42 3.02
N TRP A 297 -18.53 4.04 2.08
CA TRP A 297 -17.97 3.36 0.91
C TRP A 297 -17.02 2.23 1.31
N ASP A 298 -16.10 2.47 2.24
CA ASP A 298 -15.17 1.43 2.72
C ASP A 298 -15.93 0.25 3.34
N LEU A 299 -16.96 0.51 4.15
CA LEU A 299 -17.81 -0.53 4.72
C LEU A 299 -18.59 -1.30 3.66
N ALA A 300 -19.19 -0.61 2.70
CA ALA A 300 -19.95 -1.23 1.62
C ALA A 300 -19.06 -2.16 0.77
N VAL A 301 -17.86 -1.71 0.39
CA VAL A 301 -16.91 -2.54 -0.38
C VAL A 301 -16.44 -3.74 0.44
N ARG A 302 -16.18 -3.59 1.74
CA ARG A 302 -15.85 -4.73 2.63
C ARG A 302 -17.00 -5.73 2.71
N LEU A 303 -18.22 -5.26 2.87
CA LEU A 303 -19.41 -6.10 2.97
C LEU A 303 -19.61 -6.93 1.69
N LEU A 304 -19.29 -6.36 0.52
CA LEU A 304 -19.37 -7.08 -0.75
C LEU A 304 -18.23 -8.09 -0.95
N ARG A 305 -17.03 -7.78 -0.45
CA ARG A 305 -15.80 -8.55 -0.71
C ARG A 305 -15.47 -9.61 0.32
N PHE A 306 -15.99 -9.52 1.55
CA PHE A 306 -15.62 -10.50 2.56
C PHE A 306 -16.11 -11.91 2.16
N ARG A 307 -15.32 -12.92 2.50
CA ARG A 307 -15.64 -14.33 2.26
C ARG A 307 -15.39 -15.12 3.52
N MET A 308 -16.33 -16.00 3.88
CA MET A 308 -16.10 -17.01 4.90
C MET A 308 -15.76 -18.33 4.20
N LYS A 309 -14.67 -18.96 4.63
CA LYS A 309 -14.12 -20.17 4.02
C LYS A 309 -13.57 -21.11 5.08
N ASP A 310 -13.40 -22.36 4.71
CA ASP A 310 -12.60 -23.30 5.48
C ASP A 310 -11.12 -23.13 5.16
N ALA A 311 -10.27 -23.21 6.18
CA ALA A 311 -8.82 -23.20 6.03
C ALA A 311 -8.17 -24.35 6.78
N ASN A 312 -7.18 -24.95 6.15
CA ASN A 312 -6.25 -25.88 6.77
C ASN A 312 -5.10 -25.08 7.37
N VAL A 313 -4.95 -25.15 8.69
CA VAL A 313 -3.86 -24.52 9.44
C VAL A 313 -2.80 -25.57 9.72
N LEU A 314 -1.57 -25.30 9.30
CA LEU A 314 -0.43 -26.20 9.44
C LEU A 314 0.79 -25.44 10.00
N PRO A 315 1.09 -25.59 11.30
CA PRO A 315 2.39 -25.23 11.85
C PRO A 315 3.47 -26.06 11.17
N VAL A 316 4.40 -25.42 10.45
CA VAL A 316 5.54 -26.10 9.83
C VAL A 316 6.62 -26.37 10.87
N ASP A 317 6.83 -25.39 11.74
CA ASP A 317 7.69 -25.45 12.92
C ASP A 317 7.18 -24.44 13.97
N ASP A 318 7.99 -24.19 15.02
CA ASP A 318 7.69 -23.23 16.08
C ASP A 318 7.75 -21.75 15.62
N GLN A 319 8.13 -21.48 14.37
CA GLN A 319 8.33 -20.13 13.83
C GLN A 319 7.41 -19.77 12.66
N MET A 320 6.80 -20.74 12.00
CA MET A 320 5.98 -20.52 10.80
C MET A 320 4.71 -21.38 10.81
N THR A 321 3.58 -20.74 10.52
CA THR A 321 2.30 -21.42 10.26
C THR A 321 1.86 -21.14 8.83
N LEU A 322 1.65 -22.20 8.06
CA LEU A 322 1.04 -22.12 6.73
C LEU A 322 -0.47 -22.29 6.85
N ILE A 323 -1.20 -21.51 6.07
CA ILE A 323 -2.66 -21.53 6.04
C ILE A 323 -3.07 -21.74 4.58
N HIS A 324 -3.72 -22.86 4.31
CA HIS A 324 -4.19 -23.22 2.98
C HIS A 324 -5.71 -23.18 2.93
N ILE A 325 -6.24 -22.41 1.98
CA ILE A 325 -7.69 -22.22 1.77
C ILE A 325 -8.00 -22.88 0.42
N PRO A 326 -8.41 -24.16 0.42
CA PRO A 326 -8.56 -24.93 -0.82
C PRO A 326 -9.64 -24.32 -1.73
N ASP A 327 -10.74 -23.87 -1.14
CA ASP A 327 -11.91 -23.34 -1.86
C ASP A 327 -11.76 -21.83 -2.16
N ALA A 328 -10.59 -21.42 -2.62
CA ALA A 328 -10.32 -20.07 -3.12
C ALA A 328 -9.65 -20.20 -4.49
N ASN A 329 -10.41 -20.03 -5.56
CA ASN A 329 -9.95 -20.36 -6.92
C ASN A 329 -9.38 -19.14 -7.66
N GLY A 330 -9.89 -17.95 -7.38
CA GLY A 330 -9.45 -16.74 -8.06
C GLY A 330 -9.78 -15.44 -7.34
N GLY A 331 -9.50 -14.32 -8.03
CA GLY A 331 -9.86 -12.98 -7.56
C GLY A 331 -8.75 -12.22 -6.83
N TRP A 332 -7.53 -12.75 -6.81
CA TRP A 332 -6.35 -12.06 -6.29
C TRP A 332 -5.20 -12.05 -7.30
N ARG A 333 -4.10 -11.38 -6.94
CA ARG A 333 -2.82 -11.39 -7.64
C ARG A 333 -1.72 -11.74 -6.66
N GLY A 334 -0.67 -12.37 -7.16
CA GLY A 334 0.51 -12.65 -6.35
C GLY A 334 1.11 -11.37 -5.73
N GLY A 335 1.47 -11.44 -4.45
CA GLY A 335 2.00 -10.31 -3.69
C GLY A 335 0.94 -9.35 -3.13
N GLN A 336 -0.37 -9.61 -3.34
CA GLN A 336 -1.43 -8.96 -2.57
C GLN A 336 -1.52 -9.54 -1.16
N HIS A 337 -2.27 -8.88 -0.27
CA HIS A 337 -2.54 -9.38 1.07
C HIS A 337 -4.04 -9.41 1.37
N VAL A 338 -4.44 -10.32 2.24
CA VAL A 338 -5.79 -10.36 2.84
C VAL A 338 -5.68 -10.11 4.33
N ARG A 339 -6.74 -9.59 4.94
CA ARG A 339 -6.87 -9.62 6.39
C ARG A 339 -7.61 -10.89 6.75
N LEU A 340 -6.92 -11.78 7.45
CA LEU A 340 -7.44 -13.06 7.88
C LEU A 340 -7.93 -12.95 9.32
N ARG A 341 -9.16 -13.39 9.54
CA ARG A 341 -9.70 -13.71 10.85
C ARG A 341 -9.92 -15.20 10.92
N ILE A 342 -9.51 -15.84 12.01
CA ILE A 342 -9.62 -17.28 12.19
C ILE A 342 -10.54 -17.52 13.39
N PHE A 343 -11.63 -18.22 13.19
CA PHE A 343 -12.60 -18.55 14.23
C PHE A 343 -12.17 -19.80 15.00
N ALA A 344 -10.93 -19.79 15.51
CA ALA A 344 -10.36 -20.82 16.35
C ALA A 344 -9.54 -20.18 17.48
N GLY A 345 -9.72 -20.70 18.70
CA GLY A 345 -9.02 -20.20 19.88
C GLY A 345 -9.52 -18.85 20.41
N THR A 346 -8.74 -18.24 21.30
CA THR A 346 -9.14 -17.05 22.09
C THR A 346 -9.09 -15.74 21.32
N GLN A 347 -8.49 -15.72 20.13
CA GLN A 347 -8.24 -14.49 19.34
C GLN A 347 -9.17 -14.36 18.13
N ALA A 348 -10.33 -15.05 18.15
CA ALA A 348 -11.26 -15.15 17.02
C ALA A 348 -11.83 -13.82 16.51
N PHE A 349 -11.76 -12.76 17.30
CA PHE A 349 -12.26 -11.44 16.92
C PHE A 349 -11.21 -10.51 16.29
N GLN A 350 -9.99 -10.99 16.07
CA GLN A 350 -8.92 -10.21 15.48
C GLN A 350 -8.73 -10.57 14.00
N ALA A 351 -8.44 -9.55 13.19
CA ALA A 351 -8.14 -9.71 11.78
C ALA A 351 -6.74 -9.17 11.48
N HIS A 352 -5.84 -10.01 10.97
CA HIS A 352 -4.44 -9.67 10.74
C HIS A 352 -4.07 -9.76 9.26
N PRO A 353 -3.26 -8.82 8.72
CA PRO A 353 -2.86 -8.84 7.33
C PRO A 353 -1.84 -9.95 7.06
N LEU A 354 -2.11 -10.82 6.09
CA LEU A 354 -1.20 -11.85 5.59
C LEU A 354 -1.08 -11.74 4.09
N THR A 355 0.15 -11.82 3.59
CA THR A 355 0.45 -11.80 2.16
C THR A 355 0.09 -13.13 1.52
N ILE A 356 -0.48 -13.08 0.32
CA ILE A 356 -0.82 -14.25 -0.47
C ILE A 356 0.44 -14.72 -1.19
N LEU A 357 0.80 -15.98 -0.94
CA LEU A 357 2.05 -16.63 -1.34
C LEU A 357 2.07 -17.09 -2.79
N ASN A 358 0.90 -17.24 -3.40
CA ASN A 358 0.73 -17.79 -4.73
C ASN A 358 -0.19 -16.90 -5.59
N SER A 359 -0.10 -17.10 -6.89
CA SER A 359 -1.06 -16.57 -7.87
C SER A 359 -2.22 -17.57 -8.02
N PRO A 360 -3.39 -17.13 -8.53
CA PRO A 360 -4.41 -18.08 -8.99
C PRO A 360 -3.85 -19.07 -10.02
N ALA A 361 -4.56 -20.17 -10.20
CA ALA A 361 -4.17 -21.18 -11.19
C ALA A 361 -4.00 -20.58 -12.60
N PRO A 362 -3.02 -21.04 -13.39
CA PRO A 362 -2.89 -20.63 -14.79
C PRO A 362 -4.13 -21.07 -15.58
N ARG A 363 -4.57 -20.25 -16.53
CA ARG A 363 -5.73 -20.57 -17.39
C ARG A 363 -5.45 -21.73 -18.33
N SER A 364 -4.17 -21.89 -18.69
CA SER A 364 -3.71 -23.01 -19.51
C SER A 364 -3.92 -24.37 -18.83
N ASP A 365 -4.11 -24.40 -17.51
CA ASP A 365 -4.38 -25.63 -16.75
C ASP A 365 -5.51 -25.44 -15.72
N PRO A 366 -6.78 -25.48 -16.15
CA PRO A 366 -7.93 -25.33 -15.27
C PRO A 366 -8.12 -26.51 -14.29
N THR A 367 -7.37 -27.61 -14.45
CA THR A 367 -7.41 -28.74 -13.51
C THR A 367 -6.58 -28.50 -12.26
N ARG A 368 -5.69 -27.49 -12.30
CA ARG A 368 -4.77 -27.15 -11.23
C ARG A 368 -5.42 -26.22 -10.21
N THR A 369 -6.19 -26.73 -9.26
CA THR A 369 -6.67 -25.93 -8.13
C THR A 369 -5.61 -25.85 -7.02
N GLN A 370 -4.94 -24.71 -6.87
CA GLN A 370 -3.94 -24.53 -5.80
C GLN A 370 -4.54 -23.99 -4.49
N GLY A 371 -5.74 -23.41 -4.52
CA GLY A 371 -6.28 -22.66 -3.39
C GLY A 371 -5.45 -21.39 -3.08
N MET A 372 -5.81 -20.69 -2.01
CA MET A 372 -5.02 -19.56 -1.49
C MET A 372 -4.07 -20.03 -0.40
N LEU A 373 -2.78 -19.69 -0.52
CA LEU A 373 -1.77 -20.00 0.47
C LEU A 373 -1.31 -18.72 1.20
N LEU A 374 -1.32 -18.76 2.53
CA LEU A 374 -0.85 -17.68 3.40
C LEU A 374 0.21 -18.21 4.36
N GLY A 375 1.16 -17.34 4.74
CA GLY A 375 2.22 -17.66 5.71
C GLY A 375 2.22 -16.68 6.88
N ALA A 376 2.11 -17.20 8.10
CA ALA A 376 2.13 -16.43 9.33
C ALA A 376 3.38 -16.78 10.16
N ARG A 377 4.36 -15.88 10.19
CA ARG A 377 5.54 -16.00 11.05
C ARG A 377 5.16 -15.72 12.51
N VAL A 378 5.59 -16.58 13.42
CA VAL A 378 5.40 -16.42 14.88
C VAL A 378 6.22 -15.23 15.37
N ASN A 379 5.53 -14.15 15.70
CA ASN A 379 6.13 -12.86 16.04
C ASN A 379 5.21 -11.95 16.89
N GLY A 380 4.32 -12.57 17.66
CA GLY A 380 3.37 -11.87 18.53
C GLY A 380 2.25 -12.80 18.97
N ASP A 381 1.44 -12.32 19.91
CA ASP A 381 0.47 -13.14 20.63
C ASP A 381 -0.51 -13.85 19.70
N TRP A 382 -1.02 -13.15 18.67
CA TRP A 382 -1.93 -13.74 17.69
C TRP A 382 -1.27 -14.86 16.87
N THR A 383 -0.09 -14.60 16.31
CA THR A 383 0.65 -15.60 15.51
C THR A 383 1.13 -16.78 16.35
N LEU A 384 1.48 -16.56 17.62
CA LEU A 384 1.86 -17.61 18.56
C LEU A 384 0.65 -18.46 18.93
N ALA A 385 -0.50 -17.83 19.22
CA ALA A 385 -1.74 -18.54 19.49
C ALA A 385 -2.17 -19.38 18.29
N LEU A 386 -2.04 -18.83 17.07
CA LEU A 386 -2.31 -19.54 15.83
C LEU A 386 -1.41 -20.78 15.65
N ASN A 387 -0.10 -20.63 15.87
CA ASN A 387 0.85 -21.74 15.77
C ASN A 387 0.55 -22.85 16.81
N LYS A 388 0.19 -22.44 18.04
CA LYS A 388 -0.21 -23.36 19.12
C LYS A 388 -1.53 -24.09 18.91
N LEU A 389 -2.36 -23.69 17.93
CA LEU A 389 -3.57 -24.46 17.60
C LEU A 389 -3.22 -25.86 17.06
N GLY A 390 -1.99 -26.07 16.58
CA GLY A 390 -1.60 -27.31 15.94
C GLY A 390 -2.21 -27.44 14.54
N LYS A 391 -2.05 -28.64 13.95
CA LYS A 391 -2.66 -28.96 12.66
C LYS A 391 -4.18 -29.09 12.84
N THR A 392 -4.94 -28.19 12.21
CA THR A 392 -6.41 -28.17 12.35
C THR A 392 -7.10 -27.55 11.14
N ARG A 393 -8.41 -27.81 11.01
CA ARG A 393 -9.30 -27.11 10.08
C ARG A 393 -10.07 -26.05 10.85
N ALA A 394 -10.10 -24.83 10.34
CA ALA A 394 -10.76 -23.71 10.99
C ALA A 394 -11.57 -22.88 9.99
N TRP A 395 -12.69 -22.33 10.46
CA TRP A 395 -13.41 -21.31 9.71
C TRP A 395 -12.62 -20.02 9.72
N VAL A 396 -12.50 -19.40 8.56
CA VAL A 396 -11.81 -18.13 8.39
C VAL A 396 -12.69 -17.12 7.66
N MET A 397 -12.52 -15.85 8.03
CA MET A 397 -13.06 -14.72 7.28
C MET A 397 -11.91 -14.00 6.58
N LEU A 398 -12.04 -13.88 5.27
CA LEU A 398 -11.14 -13.15 4.38
C LEU A 398 -11.73 -11.78 4.10
N ASP A 399 -10.94 -10.74 4.36
CA ASP A 399 -11.21 -9.36 3.93
C ASP A 399 -10.08 -8.92 2.98
N GLY A 400 -10.40 -8.70 1.70
CA GLY A 400 -9.43 -8.37 0.66
C GLY A 400 -9.81 -8.92 -0.72
N PRO A 401 -8.85 -9.02 -1.66
CA PRO A 401 -7.42 -8.72 -1.50
C PRO A 401 -7.11 -7.22 -1.54
N TYR A 402 -5.96 -6.85 -0.95
CA TYR A 402 -5.45 -5.49 -0.85
C TYR A 402 -4.00 -5.37 -1.33
N GLY A 403 -3.60 -4.17 -1.72
CA GLY A 403 -2.23 -3.89 -2.16
C GLY A 403 -1.85 -4.62 -3.45
N GLY A 404 -0.60 -5.09 -3.50
CA GLY A 404 0.01 -5.78 -4.64
C GLY A 404 1.05 -4.94 -5.38
N VAL A 405 1.77 -5.58 -6.30
CA VAL A 405 2.79 -4.91 -7.12
C VAL A 405 2.14 -3.98 -8.13
N ASN A 406 2.51 -2.69 -8.08
CA ASN A 406 2.08 -1.68 -9.05
C ASN A 406 3.22 -1.30 -10.01
N MET A 407 3.78 -2.30 -10.68
CA MET A 407 4.79 -2.11 -11.72
C MET A 407 4.21 -2.44 -13.08
N SER A 408 4.62 -1.71 -14.12
CA SER A 408 4.33 -2.13 -15.49
C SER A 408 5.07 -3.45 -15.81
N PRO A 409 4.57 -4.30 -16.73
CA PRO A 409 5.33 -5.48 -17.16
C PRO A 409 6.73 -5.09 -17.62
N LYS A 410 7.74 -5.89 -17.26
CA LYS A 410 9.16 -5.63 -17.54
C LYS A 410 9.80 -6.84 -18.20
N GLU A 411 10.89 -6.62 -18.91
CA GLU A 411 11.66 -7.70 -19.53
C GLU A 411 12.54 -8.43 -18.51
N ARG A 412 13.12 -7.68 -17.57
CA ARG A 412 13.95 -8.21 -16.49
C ARG A 412 13.38 -7.81 -15.13
N VAL A 413 13.36 -8.73 -14.17
CA VAL A 413 12.83 -8.47 -12.83
C VAL A 413 13.81 -8.95 -11.75
N LEU A 414 14.12 -8.06 -10.80
CA LEU A 414 14.85 -8.37 -9.59
C LEU A 414 13.88 -8.44 -8.40
N LEU A 415 13.75 -9.61 -7.79
CA LEU A 415 12.92 -9.84 -6.61
C LEU A 415 13.82 -10.00 -5.39
N ILE A 416 13.67 -9.14 -4.39
CA ILE A 416 14.52 -9.10 -3.19
C ILE A 416 13.68 -9.35 -1.95
N ALA A 417 13.93 -10.44 -1.25
CA ALA A 417 13.30 -10.79 0.01
C ALA A 417 14.26 -10.74 1.19
N GLY A 418 13.79 -10.31 2.34
CA GLY A 418 14.48 -10.48 3.63
C GLY A 418 13.58 -11.16 4.66
N GLY A 419 14.02 -12.29 5.21
CA GLY A 419 13.25 -13.07 6.19
C GLY A 419 11.87 -13.46 5.65
N CYS A 420 10.79 -13.11 6.38
CA CYS A 420 9.41 -13.36 5.94
C CYS A 420 8.95 -12.48 4.76
N GLY A 421 9.79 -11.54 4.32
CA GLY A 421 9.64 -10.82 3.05
C GLY A 421 9.47 -11.75 1.83
N VAL A 422 9.93 -12.99 1.96
CA VAL A 422 9.79 -14.06 0.97
C VAL A 422 8.34 -14.34 0.61
N THR A 423 7.42 -14.14 1.57
CA THR A 423 6.00 -14.43 1.33
C THR A 423 5.42 -13.55 0.22
N PHE A 424 5.90 -12.31 0.13
CA PHE A 424 5.57 -11.38 -0.93
C PHE A 424 6.27 -11.75 -2.24
N THR A 425 7.58 -11.98 -2.22
CA THR A 425 8.33 -12.23 -3.46
C THR A 425 7.99 -13.57 -4.10
N LEU A 426 7.62 -14.59 -3.34
CA LEU A 426 7.09 -15.86 -3.87
C LEU A 426 5.77 -15.65 -4.60
N GLY A 427 4.85 -14.88 -4.01
CA GLY A 427 3.60 -14.54 -4.68
C GLY A 427 3.85 -13.79 -5.99
N VAL A 428 4.77 -12.82 -5.97
CA VAL A 428 5.14 -12.08 -7.19
C VAL A 428 5.84 -12.98 -8.22
N LEU A 429 6.71 -13.88 -7.79
CA LEU A 429 7.38 -14.85 -8.67
C LEU A 429 6.36 -15.75 -9.36
N ASP A 430 5.40 -16.28 -8.61
CA ASP A 430 4.33 -17.13 -9.13
C ASP A 430 3.40 -16.38 -10.10
N GLU A 431 3.05 -15.12 -9.80
CA GLU A 431 2.29 -14.26 -10.73
C GLU A 431 3.05 -14.02 -12.04
N LEU A 432 4.37 -13.81 -11.98
CA LEU A 432 5.20 -13.60 -13.17
C LEU A 432 5.29 -14.86 -14.02
N ILE A 433 5.57 -16.02 -13.42
CA ILE A 433 5.64 -17.32 -14.10
C ILE A 433 4.28 -17.67 -14.70
N THR A 434 3.20 -17.52 -13.93
CA THR A 434 1.82 -17.74 -14.41
C THR A 434 1.46 -16.77 -15.54
N GLY A 435 1.94 -15.52 -15.49
CA GLY A 435 1.80 -14.57 -16.59
C GLY A 435 2.44 -15.06 -17.89
N VAL A 436 3.65 -15.62 -17.78
CA VAL A 436 4.37 -16.19 -18.92
C VAL A 436 3.67 -17.43 -19.49
N GLU A 437 3.19 -18.33 -18.62
CA GLU A 437 2.39 -19.51 -19.01
C GLU A 437 1.09 -19.10 -19.75
N ASN A 438 0.49 -17.97 -19.36
CA ASN A 438 -0.68 -17.39 -20.02
C ASN A 438 -0.33 -16.58 -21.29
N GLY A 439 0.93 -16.62 -21.74
CA GLY A 439 1.38 -16.02 -22.99
C GLY A 439 2.05 -14.65 -22.88
N ASP A 440 2.40 -14.16 -21.67
CA ASP A 440 3.26 -12.97 -21.54
C ASP A 440 4.67 -13.29 -22.06
N ARG A 441 4.97 -12.75 -23.23
CA ARG A 441 6.25 -12.92 -23.91
C ARG A 441 7.19 -11.76 -23.68
N ARG A 442 6.95 -10.85 -22.76
CA ARG A 442 7.87 -9.75 -22.49
C ARG A 442 8.97 -10.14 -21.52
N LEU A 443 8.62 -10.89 -20.48
CA LEU A 443 9.55 -11.32 -19.44
C LEU A 443 10.58 -12.30 -20.01
N ARG A 444 11.84 -12.12 -19.62
CA ARG A 444 13.00 -12.88 -20.12
C ARG A 444 13.91 -13.35 -19.00
N GLU A 445 14.11 -12.53 -17.98
CA GLU A 445 15.03 -12.83 -16.88
C GLU A 445 14.38 -12.45 -15.55
N ILE A 446 14.43 -13.38 -14.60
CA ILE A 446 14.04 -13.15 -13.21
C ILE A 446 15.25 -13.48 -12.34
N ASP A 447 15.73 -12.50 -11.59
CA ASP A 447 16.71 -12.71 -10.54
C ASP A 447 15.99 -12.67 -9.20
N TRP A 448 15.87 -13.83 -8.55
CA TRP A 448 15.17 -13.97 -7.28
C TRP A 448 16.17 -14.14 -6.15
N VAL A 449 16.18 -13.19 -5.23
CA VAL A 449 17.17 -13.05 -4.18
C VAL A 449 16.51 -13.11 -2.81
N TRP A 450 17.01 -13.98 -1.92
CA TRP A 450 16.49 -14.12 -0.57
C TRP A 450 17.57 -14.07 0.50
N TYR A 451 17.49 -13.06 1.37
CA TYR A 451 18.35 -12.90 2.54
C TYR A 451 17.71 -13.54 3.78
N ILE A 452 18.37 -14.53 4.36
CA ILE A 452 17.90 -15.30 5.53
C ILE A 452 18.98 -15.43 6.60
N ARG A 453 18.56 -15.84 7.80
CA ARG A 453 19.46 -16.15 8.91
C ARG A 453 19.94 -17.59 8.81
N SER A 454 19.05 -18.56 8.96
CA SER A 454 19.34 -20.01 8.96
C SER A 454 18.62 -20.75 7.84
N TYR A 455 19.03 -22.00 7.59
CA TYR A 455 18.39 -22.92 6.65
C TYR A 455 16.96 -23.31 7.03
N ASP A 456 16.58 -23.24 8.32
CA ASP A 456 15.21 -23.53 8.78
C ASP A 456 14.18 -22.67 8.03
N CYS A 457 14.53 -21.41 7.75
CA CYS A 457 13.71 -20.50 6.97
C CYS A 457 13.38 -21.08 5.59
N VAL A 458 14.36 -21.74 4.95
CA VAL A 458 14.24 -22.33 3.61
C VAL A 458 13.21 -23.46 3.62
N GLY A 459 13.25 -24.30 4.66
CA GLY A 459 12.34 -25.43 4.83
C GLY A 459 10.86 -25.04 4.75
N TRP A 460 10.50 -23.82 5.15
CA TRP A 460 9.12 -23.32 5.10
C TRP A 460 8.53 -23.25 3.69
N PHE A 461 9.36 -22.94 2.69
CA PHE A 461 8.89 -22.60 1.34
C PHE A 461 9.61 -23.35 0.22
N VAL A 462 10.48 -24.30 0.56
CA VAL A 462 11.34 -25.00 -0.41
C VAL A 462 10.51 -25.75 -1.47
N ALA A 463 9.39 -26.37 -1.08
CA ALA A 463 8.53 -27.09 -2.02
C ALA A 463 7.84 -26.14 -3.01
N GLN A 464 7.39 -24.98 -2.55
CA GLN A 464 6.79 -23.94 -3.42
C GLN A 464 7.85 -23.37 -4.36
N LEU A 465 9.04 -23.06 -3.85
CA LEU A 465 10.13 -22.53 -4.66
C LEU A 465 10.60 -23.54 -5.73
N GLN A 466 10.74 -24.81 -5.36
CA GLN A 466 11.08 -25.89 -6.30
C GLN A 466 10.04 -26.02 -7.41
N SER A 467 8.74 -26.03 -7.05
CA SER A 467 7.65 -26.10 -8.04
C SER A 467 7.70 -24.93 -9.03
N LEU A 468 7.97 -23.71 -8.54
CA LEU A 468 8.12 -22.53 -9.39
C LEU A 468 9.35 -22.60 -10.28
N ALA A 469 10.48 -23.04 -9.73
CA ALA A 469 11.73 -23.15 -10.48
C ALA A 469 11.65 -24.19 -11.60
N LEU A 470 11.01 -25.34 -11.34
CA LEU A 470 10.77 -26.37 -12.36
C LEU A 470 9.85 -25.87 -13.48
N ARG A 471 8.79 -25.10 -13.14
CA ARG A 471 7.92 -24.47 -14.14
C ARG A 471 8.68 -23.48 -15.01
N ALA A 472 9.51 -22.64 -14.39
CA ALA A 472 10.34 -21.67 -15.11
C ALA A 472 11.34 -22.38 -16.03
N HIS A 473 12.04 -23.41 -15.53
CA HIS A 473 13.01 -24.19 -16.28
C HIS A 473 12.40 -24.92 -17.49
N ALA A 474 11.12 -25.30 -17.42
CA ALA A 474 10.39 -25.88 -18.55
C ALA A 474 10.13 -24.88 -19.69
N MET A 475 10.36 -23.58 -19.49
CA MET A 475 10.14 -22.52 -20.49
C MET A 475 11.48 -22.01 -21.05
N PRO A 476 11.86 -22.38 -22.29
CA PRO A 476 13.21 -22.11 -22.82
C PRO A 476 13.60 -20.64 -22.98
N PHE A 477 12.64 -19.72 -22.91
CA PHE A 477 12.84 -18.29 -23.13
C PHE A 477 12.85 -17.46 -21.83
N LEU A 478 12.67 -18.11 -20.68
CA LEU A 478 12.68 -17.48 -19.36
C LEU A 478 13.86 -18.01 -18.55
N ASP A 479 14.81 -17.14 -18.23
CA ASP A 479 15.90 -17.41 -17.30
C ASP A 479 15.45 -17.05 -15.87
N LEU A 480 15.48 -18.01 -14.95
CA LEU A 480 15.21 -17.79 -13.53
C LEU A 480 16.45 -18.16 -12.73
N ARG A 481 17.05 -17.17 -12.08
CA ARG A 481 18.19 -17.37 -11.17
C ARG A 481 17.72 -17.25 -9.73
N VAL A 482 18.00 -18.28 -8.93
CA VAL A 482 17.63 -18.32 -7.51
C VAL A 482 18.90 -18.12 -6.68
N ARG A 483 18.97 -17.03 -5.90
CA ARG A 483 20.12 -16.72 -5.04
C ARG A 483 19.69 -16.60 -3.59
N ILE A 484 20.21 -17.49 -2.75
CA ILE A 484 19.95 -17.49 -1.30
C ILE A 484 21.21 -17.00 -0.59
N PHE A 485 21.06 -15.96 0.23
CA PHE A 485 22.15 -15.39 1.01
C PHE A 485 21.93 -15.64 2.51
N LEU A 486 22.82 -16.44 3.10
CA LEU A 486 22.79 -16.79 4.52
C LEU A 486 23.64 -15.82 5.34
N THR A 487 23.01 -15.23 6.36
CA THR A 487 23.69 -14.32 7.30
C THR A 487 24.24 -15.02 8.53
N CYS A 488 23.79 -16.26 8.81
CA CYS A 488 24.29 -17.10 9.89
C CYS A 488 24.18 -18.56 9.46
N PRO A 489 25.24 -19.16 8.85
CA PRO A 489 25.18 -20.53 8.36
C PRO A 489 25.17 -21.50 9.55
N CYS A 490 24.00 -21.72 10.12
CA CYS A 490 23.70 -22.76 11.09
C CYS A 490 22.68 -23.74 10.48
N GLY A 491 22.87 -25.03 10.78
CA GLY A 491 22.09 -26.12 10.23
C GLY A 491 22.58 -26.62 8.88
N ASP A 492 22.02 -27.75 8.45
CA ASP A 492 22.30 -28.37 7.15
C ASP A 492 21.29 -27.86 6.09
N PRO A 493 21.70 -27.74 4.82
CA PRO A 493 20.79 -27.37 3.74
C PRO A 493 19.71 -28.46 3.55
N PRO A 494 18.43 -28.08 3.33
CA PRO A 494 17.38 -29.06 3.01
C PRO A 494 17.73 -29.83 1.74
N GLU A 495 17.52 -31.14 1.71
CA GLU A 495 17.81 -31.99 0.53
C GLU A 495 17.11 -31.46 -0.74
N LEU A 496 15.87 -30.98 -0.59
CA LEU A 496 15.08 -30.44 -1.70
C LEU A 496 15.73 -29.22 -2.36
N LEU A 497 16.62 -28.50 -1.67
CA LEU A 497 17.33 -27.36 -2.22
C LEU A 497 18.23 -27.75 -3.40
N ALA A 498 18.82 -28.96 -3.38
CA ALA A 498 19.66 -29.47 -4.45
C ALA A 498 18.89 -29.74 -5.76
N SER A 499 17.56 -29.86 -5.68
CA SER A 499 16.68 -30.13 -6.82
C SER A 499 16.13 -28.87 -7.50
N ILE A 500 16.49 -27.68 -7.00
CA ILE A 500 16.06 -26.40 -7.56
C ILE A 500 17.03 -26.01 -8.69
N PRO A 501 16.57 -25.91 -9.95
CA PRO A 501 17.41 -25.46 -11.06
C PRO A 501 18.01 -24.07 -10.81
N ASP A 502 19.27 -23.88 -11.22
CA ASP A 502 19.98 -22.59 -11.18
C ASP A 502 19.94 -21.88 -9.81
N CYS A 503 19.92 -22.68 -8.73
CA CYS A 503 19.94 -22.20 -7.36
C CYS A 503 21.36 -22.14 -6.78
N VAL A 504 21.74 -20.95 -6.32
CA VAL A 504 23.05 -20.69 -5.70
C VAL A 504 22.84 -20.20 -4.27
N VAL A 505 23.53 -20.86 -3.33
CA VAL A 505 23.56 -20.46 -1.91
C VAL A 505 24.91 -19.87 -1.60
N ASN A 506 24.93 -18.62 -1.11
CA ASN A 506 26.15 -17.89 -0.77
C ASN A 506 26.07 -17.36 0.66
N THR A 507 27.23 -17.23 1.31
CA THR A 507 27.38 -16.56 2.61
C THR A 507 27.71 -15.08 2.45
N ASP A 508 28.33 -14.71 1.33
CA ASP A 508 28.73 -13.33 1.05
C ASP A 508 27.53 -12.50 0.60
N LYS A 509 27.34 -11.35 1.25
CA LYS A 509 26.21 -10.45 0.97
C LYS A 509 26.60 -9.40 -0.07
N PRO A 510 26.24 -9.55 -1.36
CA PRO A 510 26.48 -8.50 -2.33
C PRO A 510 25.64 -7.26 -2.00
N LYS A 511 26.19 -6.11 -2.38
CA LYS A 511 25.44 -4.85 -2.42
C LYS A 511 24.30 -4.99 -3.45
N ILE A 512 23.17 -4.34 -3.21
CA ILE A 512 22.00 -4.44 -4.09
C ILE A 512 22.32 -3.83 -5.47
N GLU A 513 23.16 -2.82 -5.50
CA GLU A 513 23.69 -2.21 -6.71
C GLU A 513 24.42 -3.23 -7.60
N ALA A 514 25.18 -4.16 -6.99
CA ALA A 514 25.89 -5.21 -7.72
C ALA A 514 24.95 -6.30 -8.27
N LEU A 515 23.79 -6.52 -7.62
CA LEU A 515 22.75 -7.41 -8.14
C LEU A 515 21.96 -6.76 -9.28
N LEU A 516 21.79 -5.44 -9.23
CA LEU A 516 21.03 -4.69 -10.22
C LEU A 516 21.83 -4.42 -11.50
N GLU A 517 23.14 -4.24 -11.40
CA GLU A 517 24.02 -3.88 -12.51
C GLU A 517 23.87 -4.80 -13.74
N PRO A 518 23.93 -6.15 -13.63
CA PRO A 518 23.82 -7.04 -14.79
C PRO A 518 22.46 -6.92 -15.50
N LEU A 519 21.40 -6.58 -14.77
CA LEU A 519 20.05 -6.44 -15.32
C LEU A 519 19.88 -5.14 -16.11
N LEU A 520 20.74 -4.14 -15.89
CA LEU A 520 20.69 -2.86 -16.60
C LEU A 520 21.39 -2.92 -17.97
N ASP A 521 22.18 -3.95 -18.24
CA ASP A 521 22.98 -4.03 -19.46
C ASP A 521 22.21 -4.79 -20.56
N PHE A 522 21.58 -4.01 -21.44
CA PHE A 522 20.87 -4.52 -22.62
C PHE A 522 21.77 -4.37 -23.83
N GLU A 523 22.68 -5.31 -24.06
CA GLU A 523 23.53 -5.33 -25.25
C GLU A 523 22.93 -6.24 -26.33
N VAL A 524 23.02 -5.84 -27.60
CA VAL A 524 22.74 -6.71 -28.75
C VAL A 524 24.06 -6.94 -29.48
N GLU A 525 24.40 -8.21 -29.70
CA GLU A 525 25.44 -8.61 -30.65
C GLU A 525 24.86 -8.52 -32.07
N ASP A 526 25.33 -7.55 -32.83
CA ASP A 526 25.17 -7.51 -34.29
C ASP A 526 26.53 -7.84 -34.94
N GLY A 527 26.54 -8.23 -36.22
CA GLY A 527 27.75 -8.62 -36.97
C GLY A 527 28.87 -7.56 -37.09
N GLU A 528 28.70 -6.39 -36.47
CA GLU A 528 29.70 -5.30 -36.35
C GLU A 528 30.18 -5.07 -34.89
N GLY A 529 29.79 -5.92 -33.93
CA GLY A 529 30.14 -5.84 -32.51
C GLY A 529 28.95 -5.65 -31.57
N ARG A 530 29.22 -5.57 -30.26
CA ARG A 530 28.22 -5.32 -29.22
C ARG A 530 27.77 -3.86 -29.23
N LYS A 531 26.50 -3.62 -29.55
CA LYS A 531 25.89 -2.28 -29.50
C LYS A 531 24.85 -2.24 -28.36
N PRO A 532 24.77 -1.13 -27.60
CA PRO A 532 23.73 -0.98 -26.58
C PRO A 532 22.36 -0.93 -27.25
N SER A 533 21.48 -1.84 -26.83
CA SER A 533 20.09 -1.93 -27.27
C SER A 533 19.17 -1.34 -26.21
N MET A 534 17.93 -1.01 -26.61
CA MET A 534 16.92 -0.61 -25.65
C MET A 534 16.30 -1.82 -25.01
N GLY A 535 16.37 -1.84 -23.68
CA GLY A 535 15.70 -2.87 -22.91
C GLY A 535 14.19 -2.71 -22.89
N GLY A 536 13.50 -3.82 -22.64
CA GLY A 536 12.08 -3.88 -22.33
C GLY A 536 11.77 -3.48 -20.88
N GLY A 537 12.68 -2.79 -20.18
CA GLY A 537 12.50 -2.28 -18.82
C GLY A 537 12.98 -3.26 -17.75
N VAL A 538 13.35 -2.70 -16.59
CA VAL A 538 13.72 -3.45 -15.39
C VAL A 538 12.72 -3.17 -14.27
N GLY A 539 12.28 -4.22 -13.58
CA GLY A 539 11.43 -4.12 -12.39
C GLY A 539 12.19 -4.58 -11.16
N VAL A 540 12.09 -3.83 -10.06
CA VAL A 540 12.71 -4.21 -8.79
C VAL A 540 11.60 -4.29 -7.73
N ALA A 541 11.36 -5.46 -7.16
CA ALA A 541 10.42 -5.62 -6.06
C ALA A 541 11.18 -6.04 -4.79
N ALA A 542 11.11 -5.24 -3.73
CA ALA A 542 11.83 -5.50 -2.49
C ALA A 542 10.86 -5.61 -1.30
N CYS A 543 11.00 -6.65 -0.49
CA CYS A 543 10.23 -6.84 0.72
C CYS A 543 11.06 -7.40 1.88
N GLY A 544 10.91 -6.82 3.06
CA GLY A 544 11.61 -7.29 4.26
C GLY A 544 11.95 -6.18 5.25
N PRO A 545 13.08 -6.30 5.98
CA PRO A 545 13.54 -5.28 6.91
C PRO A 545 13.72 -3.93 6.24
N GLU A 546 13.40 -2.86 6.97
CA GLU A 546 13.42 -1.49 6.46
C GLU A 546 14.74 -1.09 5.80
N MET A 547 15.87 -1.50 6.39
CA MET A 547 17.19 -1.24 5.84
C MET A 547 17.33 -1.86 4.44
N LEU A 548 16.93 -3.12 4.27
CA LEU A 548 17.02 -3.85 2.99
C LEU A 548 16.17 -3.15 1.92
N VAL A 549 14.92 -2.83 2.25
CA VAL A 549 13.99 -2.16 1.33
C VAL A 549 14.50 -0.77 0.96
N ARG A 550 15.04 -0.01 1.92
CA ARG A 550 15.65 1.30 1.65
C ARG A 550 16.84 1.19 0.71
N HIS A 551 17.74 0.22 0.92
CA HIS A 551 18.87 0.01 0.03
C HIS A 551 18.41 -0.30 -1.40
N ALA A 552 17.34 -1.10 -1.58
CA ALA A 552 16.80 -1.37 -2.91
C ALA A 552 16.21 -0.10 -3.58
N GLN A 553 15.46 0.70 -2.82
CA GLN A 553 14.90 1.97 -3.33
C GLN A 553 16.02 2.96 -3.72
N ASN A 554 17.03 3.10 -2.86
CA ASN A 554 18.14 4.03 -3.12
C ASN A 554 19.05 3.54 -4.26
N ALA A 555 19.25 2.22 -4.41
CA ALA A 555 19.99 1.66 -5.55
C ALA A 555 19.30 2.01 -6.88
N VAL A 556 17.96 1.94 -6.94
CA VAL A 556 17.20 2.35 -8.13
C VAL A 556 17.24 3.87 -8.34
N ALA A 557 17.12 4.66 -7.27
CA ALA A 557 17.21 6.12 -7.36
C ALA A 557 18.59 6.61 -7.81
N ALA A 558 19.66 5.88 -7.48
CA ALA A 558 21.03 6.19 -7.86
C ALA A 558 21.33 5.98 -9.37
N ILE A 559 20.47 5.28 -10.10
CA ILE A 559 20.65 5.06 -11.54
C ILE A 559 20.52 6.39 -12.27
N SER A 560 21.46 6.67 -13.18
CA SER A 560 21.39 7.89 -13.99
C SER A 560 20.12 7.88 -14.86
N PRO A 561 19.41 9.02 -15.02
CA PRO A 561 18.18 9.07 -15.81
C PRO A 561 18.38 8.58 -17.25
N ALA A 562 19.54 8.87 -17.85
CA ALA A 562 19.91 8.40 -19.18
C ALA A 562 20.00 6.87 -19.24
N ARG A 563 20.67 6.23 -18.26
CA ARG A 563 20.76 4.75 -18.20
C ARG A 563 19.38 4.14 -17.96
N ALA A 564 18.62 4.64 -16.98
CA ALA A 564 17.28 4.15 -16.70
C ALA A 564 16.34 4.25 -17.92
N ALA A 565 16.39 5.37 -18.66
CA ALA A 565 15.63 5.53 -19.89
C ALA A 565 16.06 4.53 -20.97
N ARG A 566 17.38 4.33 -21.16
CA ARG A 566 17.94 3.35 -22.12
C ARG A 566 17.54 1.90 -21.82
N CYS A 567 17.46 1.52 -20.55
CA CYS A 567 17.02 0.18 -20.15
C CYS A 567 15.52 -0.07 -20.37
N GLY A 568 14.76 0.92 -20.88
CA GLY A 568 13.30 0.85 -21.03
C GLY A 568 12.51 1.31 -19.81
N GLY A 569 13.17 1.98 -18.86
CA GLY A 569 12.62 2.46 -17.60
C GLY A 569 12.78 1.44 -16.47
N VAL A 570 13.26 1.92 -15.32
CA VAL A 570 13.42 1.13 -14.10
C VAL A 570 12.31 1.50 -13.11
N GLU A 571 11.52 0.52 -12.69
CA GLU A 571 10.47 0.71 -11.67
C GLU A 571 10.85 -0.04 -10.39
N VAL A 572 10.52 0.55 -9.24
CA VAL A 572 10.72 -0.07 -7.93
C VAL A 572 9.41 -0.16 -7.16
N HIS A 573 9.13 -1.35 -6.63
CA HIS A 573 8.05 -1.61 -5.69
C HIS A 573 8.64 -2.06 -4.35
N ALA A 574 8.21 -1.43 -3.27
CA ALA A 574 8.77 -1.64 -1.94
C ALA A 574 7.67 -1.96 -0.94
N GLU A 575 7.77 -3.12 -0.28
CA GLU A 575 6.91 -3.52 0.85
C GLU A 575 7.72 -3.61 2.14
N ARG A 576 7.28 -2.89 3.17
CA ARG A 576 7.91 -2.92 4.49
C ARG A 576 7.02 -3.70 5.43
N PHE A 577 7.46 -4.90 5.83
CA PHE A 577 6.89 -5.56 7.00
C PHE A 577 7.49 -4.91 8.24
N SER A 578 6.98 -3.74 8.61
CA SER A 578 7.25 -3.19 9.93
C SER A 578 6.28 -3.80 10.92
N MET A 579 6.83 -4.49 11.91
CA MET A 579 6.17 -4.66 13.20
C MET A 579 5.90 -3.29 13.85
#